data_AF-A0A5S3T1E1-F1
#
_entry.id   AF-A0A5S3T1E1-F1
#
_cell.length_a   1.000
_cell.length_b   1.000
_cell.length_c   1.000
_cell.angle_alpha   90.00
_cell.angle_beta   90.00
_cell.angle_gamma   90.00
#
_symmetry.space_group_name_H-M   'P 1'
#
loop_
_entity.id
_entity.type
_entity.pdbx_description
1 polymer ?
#
loop_
_entity_poly.entity_id
_entity_poly.type
_entity_poly.pdbx_seq_one_letter_code
_entity_poly.pdbx_strand_id
1 'polypeptide(L)'
;MPQIIFLPHEELCPEGAAIEAPTGETVLDVALKNGISIPHACEKSCACTTCHLIIREGFDSLDESDELEDDMLDKAWGLET
;
A
#
# COMPACT_ATOMS: atom_id res chain seq x y z
N MET A 1 10.76 7.61 -13.40
CA MET A 1 10.12 6.64 -12.50
C MET A 1 9.47 7.47 -11.41
N PRO A 2 8.21 7.24 -11.05
CA PRO A 2 7.63 7.88 -9.88
C PRO A 2 8.39 7.47 -8.62
N GLN A 3 8.36 8.34 -7.61
CA GLN A 3 8.92 8.06 -6.30
C GLN A 3 7.77 7.77 -5.32
N ILE A 4 7.87 6.69 -4.55
CA ILE A 4 6.97 6.35 -3.45
C ILE A 4 7.68 6.71 -2.15
N ILE A 5 7.00 7.51 -1.32
CA ILE A 5 7.49 7.89 0.01
C ILE A 5 6.69 7.13 1.06
N PHE A 6 7.34 6.20 1.75
CA PHE A 6 6.81 5.55 2.94
C PHE A 6 7.08 6.44 4.14
N LEU A 7 6.01 6.93 4.78
CA LEU A 7 6.13 7.71 6.00
C LEU A 7 6.68 6.83 7.14
N PRO A 8 7.35 7.44 8.14
CA PRO A 8 7.81 6.73 9.33
C PRO A 8 6.71 5.90 10.00
N HIS A 9 6.99 4.63 10.23
CA HIS A 9 6.11 3.68 10.92
C HIS A 9 6.93 2.90 11.95
N GLU A 10 6.51 2.93 13.21
CA GLU A 10 7.29 2.43 14.37
C GLU A 10 7.84 1.01 14.20
N GLU A 11 7.04 0.09 13.63
CA GLU A 11 7.44 -1.31 13.46
C GLU A 11 7.99 -1.64 12.07
N LEU A 12 7.31 -1.21 11.00
CA LEU A 12 7.59 -1.66 9.63
C LEU A 12 8.62 -0.81 8.89
N CYS A 13 8.71 0.49 9.21
CA CYS A 13 9.59 1.42 8.53
C CYS A 13 9.94 2.62 9.45
N PRO A 14 10.73 2.43 10.52
CA PRO A 14 10.90 3.43 11.58
C PRO A 14 11.40 4.79 11.09
N GLU A 15 12.30 4.80 10.11
CA GLU A 15 12.90 6.00 9.55
C GLU A 15 12.15 6.53 8.31
N GLY A 16 11.09 5.84 7.88
CA GLY A 16 10.49 6.03 6.57
C GLY A 16 11.43 5.59 5.44
N ALA A 17 10.97 5.74 4.20
CA ALA A 17 11.77 5.45 3.01
C ALA A 17 11.29 6.26 1.82
N ALA A 18 12.22 6.56 0.90
CA ALA A 18 11.90 7.18 -0.39
C ALA A 18 12.47 6.29 -1.50
N ILE A 19 11.59 5.67 -2.29
CA ILE A 19 11.93 4.59 -3.20
C ILE A 19 11.48 4.94 -4.61
N GLU A 20 12.37 4.79 -5.59
CA GLU A 20 12.01 4.86 -7.01
C GLU A 20 11.26 3.59 -7.42
N ALA A 21 10.09 3.76 -8.04
CA ALA A 21 9.21 2.66 -8.44
C ALA A 21 8.95 2.67 -9.96
N PRO A 22 8.94 1.51 -10.62
CA PRO A 22 8.42 1.40 -11.97
C PRO A 22 6.92 1.69 -12.03
N THR A 23 6.46 2.42 -13.05
CA THR A 23 5.02 2.57 -13.31
C THR A 23 4.39 1.21 -13.62
N GLY A 24 3.23 0.93 -13.03
CA GLY A 24 2.51 -0.35 -13.17
C GLY A 24 2.89 -1.40 -12.14
N GLU A 25 3.83 -1.11 -11.24
CA GLU A 25 4.11 -1.97 -10.07
C GLU A 25 3.26 -1.55 -8.88
N THR A 26 2.80 -2.52 -8.07
CA THR A 26 1.98 -2.23 -6.89
C THR A 26 2.82 -1.62 -5.75
N VAL A 27 2.21 -0.76 -4.93
CA VAL A 27 2.88 -0.18 -3.75
C VAL A 27 3.37 -1.26 -2.79
N LEU A 28 2.61 -2.35 -2.64
CA LEU A 28 2.97 -3.51 -1.82
C LEU A 28 4.22 -4.21 -2.35
N ASP A 29 4.33 -4.46 -3.65
CA ASP A 29 5.52 -5.10 -4.23
C ASP A 29 6.77 -4.24 -4.05
N VAL A 30 6.64 -2.93 -4.26
CA VAL A 30 7.73 -1.98 -4.04
C VAL A 30 8.19 -2.00 -2.59
N ALA A 31 7.25 -2.00 -1.62
CA ALA A 31 7.56 -2.08 -0.20
C ALA A 31 8.36 -3.36 0.14
N LEU A 32 7.85 -4.53 -0.30
CA LEU A 32 8.44 -5.83 0.01
C LEU A 32 9.84 -6.00 -0.60
N LYS A 33 10.04 -5.57 -1.85
CA LYS A 33 11.36 -5.61 -2.52
C LYS A 33 12.41 -4.76 -1.80
N ASN A 34 11.98 -3.74 -1.07
CA ASN A 34 12.83 -2.82 -0.33
C ASN A 34 12.87 -3.11 1.18
N GLY A 35 12.39 -4.28 1.62
CA GLY A 35 12.50 -4.75 3.00
C GLY A 35 11.43 -4.21 3.96
N ILE A 36 10.44 -3.47 3.47
CA ILE A 36 9.30 -3.00 4.26
C ILE A 36 8.26 -4.12 4.28
N SER A 37 8.23 -4.87 5.38
CA SER A 37 7.48 -6.13 5.50
C SER A 37 5.99 -5.91 5.82
N ILE A 38 5.25 -5.30 4.89
CA ILE A 38 3.80 -5.11 5.01
C ILE A 38 3.11 -6.49 5.04
N PRO A 39 2.23 -6.79 6.01
CA PRO A 39 1.48 -8.05 6.04
C PRO A 39 0.57 -8.23 4.82
N HIS A 40 0.52 -9.43 4.24
CA HIS A 40 -0.28 -9.73 3.05
C HIS A 40 -0.85 -11.16 3.12
N ALA A 41 -1.73 -11.39 4.09
CA ALA A 41 -2.19 -12.72 4.49
C ALA A 41 -2.91 -13.50 3.37
N CYS A 42 -3.62 -12.81 2.47
CA CYS A 42 -4.28 -13.45 1.31
C CYS A 42 -3.35 -13.68 0.11
N GLU A 43 -2.04 -13.49 0.28
CA GLU A 43 -1.04 -13.67 -0.78
C GLU A 43 -1.34 -12.82 -2.03
N LYS A 44 -1.79 -11.57 -1.82
CA LYS A 44 -2.11 -10.58 -2.88
C LYS A 44 -3.31 -10.95 -3.75
N SER A 45 -4.25 -11.71 -3.20
CA SER A 45 -5.46 -12.17 -3.90
C SER A 45 -6.71 -11.31 -3.64
N CYS A 46 -6.55 -10.07 -3.15
CA CYS A 46 -7.65 -9.15 -2.78
C CYS A 46 -8.72 -9.81 -1.86
N ALA A 47 -8.28 -10.53 -0.83
CA ALA A 47 -9.16 -11.29 0.07
C ALA A 47 -8.85 -11.13 1.56
N CYS A 48 -8.09 -10.09 1.92
CA CYS A 48 -7.84 -9.68 3.29
C CYS A 48 -7.57 -8.16 3.32
N THR A 49 -7.46 -7.58 4.51
CA THR A 49 -7.17 -6.15 4.69
C THR A 49 -5.79 -5.88 5.28
N THR A 50 -4.92 -6.89 5.36
CA THR A 50 -3.65 -6.78 6.09
C THR A 50 -2.61 -5.90 5.38
N CYS A 51 -2.77 -5.69 4.07
CA CYS A 51 -1.90 -4.84 3.26
C CYS A 51 -2.46 -3.42 3.08
N HIS A 52 -3.50 -3.06 3.83
CA HIS A 52 -4.12 -1.74 3.78
C HIS A 52 -3.08 -0.62 3.97
N LEU A 53 -3.12 0.37 3.09
CA LEU A 53 -2.23 1.53 3.05
C LEU A 53 -3.07 2.78 2.79
N ILE A 54 -2.64 3.92 3.31
CA ILE A 54 -3.27 5.21 3.06
C ILE A 54 -2.36 6.03 2.16
N ILE A 55 -2.84 6.38 0.97
CA ILE A 55 -2.12 7.22 0.02
C ILE A 55 -2.36 8.69 0.38
N ARG A 56 -1.39 9.30 1.08
CA ARG A 56 -1.49 10.70 1.55
C ARG A 56 -1.39 11.72 0.43
N GLU A 57 -0.60 11.42 -0.60
CA GLU A 57 -0.40 12.27 -1.76
C GLU A 57 -0.34 11.41 -3.02
N GLY A 58 -0.96 11.89 -4.11
CA GLY A 58 -0.95 11.21 -5.41
C GLY A 58 -2.03 10.13 -5.62
N PHE A 59 -3.03 10.04 -4.73
CA PHE A 59 -4.14 9.08 -4.87
C PHE A 59 -4.84 9.20 -6.24
N ASP A 60 -5.16 10.43 -6.67
CA ASP A 60 -5.82 10.71 -7.96
C ASP A 60 -4.99 10.30 -9.21
N SER A 61 -3.74 9.87 -9.02
CA SER A 61 -2.88 9.37 -10.11
C SER A 61 -2.93 7.85 -10.29
N LEU A 62 -3.62 7.15 -9.38
CA LEU A 62 -3.83 5.71 -9.43
C LEU A 62 -5.14 5.39 -10.17
N ASP A 63 -5.27 4.15 -10.62
CA ASP A 63 -6.55 3.64 -11.10
C ASP A 63 -7.54 3.57 -9.92
N GLU A 64 -8.84 3.77 -10.20
CA GLU A 64 -9.89 3.60 -9.20
C GLU A 64 -9.92 2.15 -8.68
N SER A 65 -10.26 1.97 -7.39
CA SER A 65 -10.48 0.66 -6.80
C SER A 65 -11.60 -0.09 -7.52
N ASP A 66 -11.48 -1.41 -7.58
CA ASP A 66 -12.56 -2.27 -8.08
C ASP A 66 -13.56 -2.63 -6.97
N GLU A 67 -14.71 -3.20 -7.36
CA GLU A 67 -15.77 -3.59 -6.40
C GLU A 67 -15.27 -4.54 -5.31
N LEU A 68 -14.30 -5.41 -5.62
CA LEU A 68 -13.77 -6.37 -4.65
C LEU A 68 -12.86 -5.68 -3.63
N GLU A 69 -12.05 -4.73 -4.08
CA GLU A 69 -11.23 -3.90 -3.21
C GLU A 69 -12.11 -3.04 -2.29
N ASP A 70 -13.15 -2.39 -2.81
CA ASP A 70 -14.11 -1.60 -2.02
C ASP A 70 -14.76 -2.46 -0.91
N ASP A 71 -15.20 -3.68 -1.25
CA ASP A 71 -15.76 -4.66 -0.31
C ASP A 71 -14.76 -5.05 0.80
N MET A 72 -13.45 -5.04 0.51
CA MET A 72 -12.40 -5.28 1.50
C MET A 72 -12.11 -4.03 2.33
N LEU A 73 -12.11 -2.84 1.73
CA LEU A 73 -11.89 -1.57 2.41
C LEU A 73 -12.96 -1.31 3.48
N ASP A 74 -14.22 -1.68 3.24
CA ASP A 74 -15.30 -1.64 4.24
C ASP A 74 -14.99 -2.44 5.52
N LYS A 75 -14.08 -3.42 5.42
CA LYS A 75 -13.64 -4.27 6.54
C LYS A 75 -12.29 -3.83 7.11
N ALA A 76 -11.64 -2.83 6.52
CA ALA A 76 -10.33 -2.36 6.94
C ALA A 76 -10.42 -1.49 8.19
N TRP A 77 -9.52 -1.73 9.14
CA TRP A 77 -9.44 -0.89 10.33
C TRP A 77 -8.71 0.42 9.99
N GLY A 78 -9.25 1.54 10.46
CA GLY A 78 -8.63 2.85 10.28
C GLY A 78 -8.67 3.37 8.83
N LEU A 79 -9.66 2.93 8.03
CA LEU A 79 -9.90 3.51 6.70
C LEU A 79 -10.15 5.02 6.83
N GLU A 80 -9.49 5.79 5.96
CA GLU A 80 -9.65 7.23 5.81
C GLU A 80 -10.13 7.52 4.38
N THR A 81 -11.05 8.49 4.25
CA THR A 81 -11.62 8.95 2.96
C THR A 81 -11.07 10.30 2.56
#